data_AF-A0A660PEQ1-F1
#
_entry.id   AF-A0A660PEQ1-F1
#
_cell.length_a   1.000
_cell.length_b   1.000
_cell.length_c   1.000
_cell.angle_alpha   90.00
_cell.angle_beta   90.00
_cell.angle_gamma   90.00
#
_symmetry.space_group_name_H-M   'P 1'
#
loop_
_entity.id
_entity.type
_entity.pdbx_description
1 polymer ?
#
loop_
_entity_poly.entity_id
_entity_poly.type
_entity_poly.pdbx_seq_one_letter_code
_entity_poly.pdbx_strand_id
1 'polypeptide(L)'
;MYLRIVLNRDKIKKSVEKGRRYEKLAEKFLIDNGYMTLEKNWQAGHKEIDLIVQKGETIVFVEVKGSASKQYGHPSEWVDKRKRENLTNAAEQYIKANNLRNLDFRFDIITFFDGRLEHYIDAFQTE
;
A
#
# COMPACT_ATOMS: atom_id res chain seq x y z
N MET A 1 -12.19 -4.18 -8.31
CA MET A 1 -11.57 -4.60 -9.59
C MET A 1 -10.07 -4.67 -9.35
N TYR A 2 -9.41 -5.79 -9.67
CA TYR A 2 -8.00 -6.01 -9.36
C TYR A 2 -7.15 -6.01 -10.63
N LEU A 3 -5.99 -5.35 -10.59
CA LEU A 3 -5.00 -5.38 -11.68
C LEU A 3 -3.89 -6.38 -11.35
N ARG A 4 -3.50 -7.20 -12.33
CA ARG A 4 -2.57 -8.33 -12.14
C ARG A 4 -1.36 -8.21 -13.05
N ILE A 5 -0.14 -8.28 -12.49
CA ILE A 5 1.12 -8.34 -13.24
C ILE A 5 2.00 -9.50 -12.74
N VAL A 6 2.59 -10.25 -13.68
CA VAL A 6 3.57 -11.31 -13.41
C VAL A 6 4.97 -10.70 -13.47
N LEU A 7 5.74 -10.78 -12.38
CA LEU A 7 7.13 -10.34 -12.33
C LEU A 7 8.08 -11.51 -12.62
N ASN A 8 9.26 -11.22 -13.18
CA ASN A 8 10.27 -12.22 -13.52
C ASN A 8 10.84 -12.89 -12.26
N ARG A 9 10.96 -14.22 -12.28
CA ARG A 9 11.29 -15.06 -11.11
C ARG A 9 12.79 -14.99 -10.76
N ASP A 10 13.15 -14.07 -9.87
CA ASP A 10 14.33 -14.24 -9.04
C ASP A 10 13.91 -14.60 -7.61
N LYS A 11 14.50 -15.67 -7.05
CA LYS A 11 14.18 -16.23 -5.73
C LYS A 11 14.34 -15.20 -4.61
N ILE A 12 13.24 -14.64 -4.10
CA ILE A 12 13.27 -13.61 -3.05
C ILE A 12 13.21 -14.26 -1.64
N LYS A 13 14.37 -14.48 -1.01
CA LYS A 13 14.50 -14.90 0.41
C LYS A 13 14.14 -13.76 1.38
N LYS A 14 13.54 -14.10 2.54
CA LYS A 14 13.14 -13.17 3.64
C LYS A 14 14.36 -12.49 4.29
N SER A 15 14.51 -11.18 4.12
CA SER A 15 15.36 -10.28 4.95
C SER A 15 14.72 -8.88 4.97
N VAL A 16 15.16 -7.95 5.82
CA VAL A 16 14.68 -6.54 5.83
C VAL A 16 14.87 -5.86 4.46
N GLU A 17 15.87 -6.27 3.67
CA GLU A 17 16.06 -5.81 2.28
C GLU A 17 14.91 -6.24 1.35
N LYS A 18 14.16 -7.29 1.72
CA LYS A 18 12.96 -7.75 0.99
C LYS A 18 11.81 -6.74 1.07
N GLY A 19 11.60 -6.11 2.23
CA GLY A 19 10.55 -5.10 2.43
C GLY A 19 10.77 -3.90 1.52
N ARG A 20 11.95 -3.27 1.63
CA ARG A 20 12.36 -2.15 0.77
C ARG A 20 12.34 -2.49 -0.72
N ARG A 21 12.71 -3.71 -1.10
CA ARG A 21 12.62 -4.15 -2.50
C ARG A 21 11.17 -4.20 -2.98
N TYR A 22 10.24 -4.67 -2.15
CA TYR A 22 8.83 -4.69 -2.49
C TYR A 22 8.21 -3.31 -2.53
N GLU A 23 8.54 -2.42 -1.60
CA GLU A 23 8.13 -1.01 -1.66
C GLU A 23 8.59 -0.36 -2.96
N LYS A 24 9.85 -0.58 -3.36
CA LYS A 24 10.38 -0.04 -4.63
C LYS A 24 9.68 -0.61 -5.86
N LEU A 25 9.35 -1.89 -5.86
CA LEU A 25 8.60 -2.51 -6.96
C LEU A 25 7.15 -2.04 -7.00
N ALA A 26 6.53 -1.84 -5.84
CA ALA A 26 5.17 -1.32 -5.71
C ALA A 26 5.11 0.14 -6.18
N GLU A 27 6.06 0.97 -5.75
CA GLU A 27 6.22 2.36 -6.22
C GLU A 27 6.35 2.39 -7.75
N LYS A 28 7.27 1.59 -8.31
CA LYS A 28 7.44 1.54 -9.77
C LYS A 28 6.15 1.12 -10.48
N PHE A 29 5.49 0.07 -9.98
CA PHE A 29 4.22 -0.40 -10.54
C PHE A 29 3.16 0.70 -10.51
N LEU A 30 3.04 1.45 -9.41
CA LEU A 30 2.10 2.56 -9.27
C LEU A 30 2.43 3.68 -10.27
N ILE A 31 3.70 4.08 -10.36
CA ILE A 31 4.14 5.10 -11.33
C ILE A 31 3.81 4.69 -12.77
N ASP A 32 4.13 3.44 -13.15
CA ASP A 32 3.85 2.91 -14.49
C ASP A 32 2.33 2.85 -14.78
N ASN A 33 1.49 2.87 -13.73
CA ASN A 33 0.02 2.90 -13.83
C ASN A 33 -0.58 4.31 -13.57
N GLY A 34 0.23 5.36 -13.71
CA GLY A 34 -0.23 6.76 -13.68
C GLY A 34 -0.50 7.30 -12.28
N TYR A 35 0.10 6.71 -11.25
CA TYR A 35 0.13 7.31 -9.91
C TYR A 35 1.37 8.18 -9.76
N MET A 36 1.27 9.23 -8.94
CA MET A 36 2.40 10.09 -8.55
C MET A 36 2.78 9.79 -7.10
N THR A 37 4.05 9.48 -6.83
CA THR A 37 4.54 9.32 -5.46
C THR A 37 4.56 10.67 -4.74
N LEU A 38 3.91 10.75 -3.58
CA LEU A 38 3.97 11.92 -2.70
C LEU A 38 4.97 11.70 -1.56
N GLU A 39 4.87 10.55 -0.88
CA GLU A 39 5.74 10.20 0.25
C GLU A 39 5.98 8.69 0.34
N LYS A 40 7.06 8.32 1.04
CA LYS A 40 7.42 6.92 1.31
C LYS A 40 7.81 6.74 2.77
N ASN A 41 7.47 5.59 3.33
CA ASN A 41 7.81 5.23 4.71
C ASN A 41 7.41 6.34 5.70
N TRP A 42 6.21 6.91 5.52
CA TRP A 42 5.74 8.02 6.33
C TRP A 42 5.33 7.54 7.72
N GLN A 43 5.75 8.26 8.75
CA GLN A 43 5.53 7.88 10.15
C GLN A 43 4.72 8.93 10.91
N ALA A 44 3.75 8.46 11.68
CA ALA A 44 3.00 9.22 12.68
C ALA A 44 3.14 8.56 14.05
N GLY A 45 4.18 8.95 14.79
CA GLY A 45 4.54 8.29 16.04
C GLY A 45 4.97 6.85 15.77
N HIS A 46 4.24 5.88 16.33
CA HIS A 46 4.51 4.44 16.15
C HIS A 46 3.77 3.81 14.96
N LYS A 47 3.09 4.62 14.14
CA LYS A 47 2.27 4.17 13.01
C LYS A 47 3.00 4.51 11.72
N GLU A 48 2.92 3.63 10.73
CA GLU A 48 3.62 3.77 9.45
C GLU A 48 2.66 3.58 8.27
N ILE A 49 2.95 4.29 7.17
CA ILE A 49 2.37 4.08 5.84
C ILE A 49 3.52 3.88 4.86
N ASP A 50 3.52 2.76 4.15
CA ASP A 50 4.64 2.39 3.27
C ASP A 50 4.77 3.34 2.08
N LEU A 51 3.66 3.64 1.39
CA LEU A 51 3.63 4.59 0.28
C LEU A 51 2.38 5.49 0.38
N ILE A 52 2.57 6.77 0.10
CA ILE A 52 1.49 7.73 -0.12
C ILE A 52 1.63 8.22 -1.55
N VAL A 53 0.60 7.97 -2.36
CA VAL A 53 0.59 8.33 -3.78
C VAL A 53 -0.68 9.09 -4.13
N GLN A 54 -0.69 9.74 -5.29
CA GLN A 54 -1.84 10.45 -5.82
C GLN A 54 -2.25 9.88 -7.17
N LYS A 55 -3.56 9.76 -7.41
CA LYS A 55 -4.11 9.47 -8.73
C LYS A 55 -5.30 10.38 -9.02
N GLY A 56 -5.11 11.31 -9.95
CA GLY A 56 -6.07 12.39 -10.15
C GLY A 56 -6.23 13.19 -8.87
N GLU A 57 -7.47 13.33 -8.39
CA GLU A 57 -7.80 14.07 -7.17
C GLU A 57 -7.86 13.19 -5.91
N THR A 58 -7.48 11.92 -6.03
CA THR A 58 -7.51 10.97 -4.89
C THR A 58 -6.12 10.74 -4.32
N ILE A 59 -5.99 10.91 -3.00
CA ILE A 59 -4.83 10.46 -2.22
C ILE A 59 -4.98 8.98 -1.89
N VAL A 60 -3.94 8.20 -2.12
CA VAL A 60 -3.98 6.75 -1.92
C VAL A 60 -2.89 6.37 -0.94
N PHE A 61 -3.31 5.83 0.20
CA PHE A 61 -2.44 5.28 1.23
C PHE A 61 -2.26 3.79 0.96
N VAL A 62 -1.03 3.36 0.66
CA VAL A 62 -0.75 2.00 0.22
C VAL A 62 0.06 1.26 1.27
N GLU A 63 -0.44 0.10 1.68
CA GLU A 63 0.31 -0.90 2.45
C GLU A 63 0.89 -1.96 1.50
N VAL A 64 2.17 -2.29 1.67
CA VAL A 64 2.90 -3.24 0.84
C VAL A 64 3.22 -4.51 1.64
N LYS A 65 2.69 -5.65 1.19
CA LYS A 65 2.88 -6.94 1.88
C LYS A 65 3.60 -7.97 1.02
N GLY A 66 4.75 -8.41 1.50
CA GLY A 66 5.42 -9.60 0.99
C GLY A 66 4.92 -10.88 1.67
N SER A 67 4.24 -11.77 0.96
CA SER A 67 3.77 -13.04 1.52
C SER A 67 4.58 -14.24 1.00
N ALA A 68 4.81 -15.22 1.87
CA ALA A 68 5.40 -16.52 1.50
C ALA A 68 4.34 -17.55 1.08
N SER A 69 3.06 -17.30 1.39
CA SER A 69 1.92 -18.15 1.07
C SER A 69 0.83 -17.34 0.39
N LYS A 70 0.02 -18.00 -0.46
CA LYS A 70 -1.14 -17.36 -1.08
C LYS A 70 -2.10 -16.99 0.04
N GLN A 71 -2.39 -15.71 0.19
CA GLN A 71 -3.44 -15.29 1.10
C GLN A 71 -4.77 -15.50 0.36
N TYR A 72 -5.66 -16.29 0.96
CA TYR A 72 -7.03 -16.48 0.49
C TYR A 72 -7.93 -15.47 1.22
N GLY A 73 -9.05 -15.07 0.62
CA GLY A 73 -9.96 -14.07 1.18
C GLY A 73 -9.76 -12.65 0.61
N HIS A 74 -10.62 -11.72 1.02
CA HIS A 74 -10.49 -10.31 0.64
C HIS A 74 -9.33 -9.65 1.42
N PRO A 75 -8.61 -8.65 0.86
CA PRO A 75 -7.52 -7.97 1.58
C PRO A 75 -7.92 -7.32 2.90
N SER A 76 -9.19 -6.95 3.06
CA SER A 76 -9.75 -6.49 4.33
C SER A 76 -9.65 -7.55 5.44
N GLU A 77 -9.61 -8.84 5.08
CA GLU A 77 -9.38 -9.96 6.02
C GLU A 77 -7.89 -10.10 6.38
N TRP A 78 -6.99 -9.52 5.56
CA TRP A 78 -5.55 -9.58 5.76
C TRP A 78 -5.01 -8.41 6.59
N VAL A 79 -5.82 -7.37 6.78
CA VAL A 79 -5.52 -6.22 7.64
C VAL A 79 -6.43 -6.29 8.85
N ASP A 80 -5.85 -6.71 9.98
CA ASP A 80 -6.59 -6.75 11.23
C ASP A 80 -7.13 -5.35 11.61
N LYS A 81 -8.13 -5.34 12.50
CA LYS A 81 -8.79 -4.11 12.94
C LYS A 81 -7.79 -3.06 13.46
N ARG A 82 -6.78 -3.49 14.23
CA ARG A 82 -5.76 -2.61 14.79
C ARG A 82 -4.88 -1.96 13.72
N LYS A 83 -4.50 -2.71 12.69
CA LYS A 83 -3.71 -2.18 11.57
C LYS A 83 -4.55 -1.24 10.70
N ARG A 84 -5.84 -1.51 10.49
CA ARG A 84 -6.76 -0.55 9.84
C ARG A 84 -6.83 0.75 10.63
N GLU A 85 -7.10 0.68 11.93
CA GLU A 85 -7.13 1.86 12.81
C GLU A 85 -5.80 2.64 12.79
N ASN A 86 -4.66 1.94 12.77
CA ASN A 86 -3.35 2.59 12.68
C ASN A 86 -3.16 3.32 11.34
N LEU A 87 -3.53 2.69 10.22
CA LEU A 87 -3.46 3.29 8.89
C LEU A 87 -4.40 4.50 8.79
N THR A 88 -5.62 4.40 9.31
CA THR A 88 -6.59 5.51 9.34
C THR A 88 -6.04 6.71 10.10
N ASN A 89 -5.59 6.51 11.33
CA ASN A 89 -5.04 7.59 12.15
C ASN A 89 -3.77 8.21 11.55
N ALA A 90 -2.97 7.40 10.84
CA ALA A 90 -1.79 7.86 10.13
C ALA A 90 -2.20 8.73 8.94
N ALA A 91 -3.14 8.25 8.12
CA ALA A 91 -3.67 8.99 6.97
C ALA A 91 -4.28 10.33 7.38
N GLU A 92 -5.11 10.36 8.43
CA GLU A 92 -5.72 11.60 8.93
C GLU A 92 -4.68 12.64 9.34
N GLN A 93 -3.61 12.21 10.00
CA GLN A 93 -2.51 13.08 10.39
C GLN A 93 -1.77 13.61 9.15
N TYR A 94 -1.54 12.77 8.13
CA TYR A 94 -0.95 13.21 6.87
C TYR A 94 -1.82 14.24 6.15
N ILE A 95 -3.12 13.97 6.00
CA ILE A 95 -4.08 14.88 5.36
C ILE A 95 -4.12 16.22 6.10
N LYS A 96 -4.15 16.19 7.43
CA LYS A 96 -4.15 17.38 8.27
C LYS A 96 -2.86 18.19 8.13
N ALA A 97 -1.70 17.52 8.16
CA ALA A 97 -0.39 18.17 8.09
C ALA A 97 -0.14 18.84 6.73
N ASN A 98 -0.67 18.27 5.64
CA ASN A 98 -0.48 18.76 4.27
C ASN A 98 -1.65 19.61 3.76
N ASN A 99 -2.64 19.92 4.60
CA ASN A 99 -3.83 20.69 4.25
C ASN A 99 -4.63 20.11 3.07
N LEU A 100 -4.73 18.77 2.99
CA LEU A 100 -5.38 18.04 1.89
C LEU A 100 -6.84 17.66 2.18
N ARG A 101 -7.52 18.37 3.08
CA ARG A 101 -8.86 18.00 3.59
C ARG A 101 -9.97 17.98 2.53
N ASN A 102 -9.74 18.61 1.38
CA ASN A 102 -10.71 18.69 0.30
C ASN A 102 -10.51 17.60 -0.76
N LEU A 103 -9.52 16.72 -0.59
CA LEU A 103 -9.26 15.61 -1.50
C LEU A 103 -9.83 14.32 -0.94
N ASP A 104 -10.38 13.50 -1.83
CA ASP A 104 -10.76 12.14 -1.48
C ASP A 104 -9.52 11.33 -1.15
N PHE A 105 -9.66 10.35 -0.26
CA PHE A 105 -8.63 9.37 -0.03
C PHE A 105 -9.17 7.96 0.11
N ARG A 106 -8.29 6.99 -0.12
CA ARG A 106 -8.59 5.56 0.06
C ARG A 106 -7.36 4.78 0.50
N PHE A 107 -7.59 3.54 0.91
CA PHE A 107 -6.52 2.61 1.28
C PHE A 107 -6.41 1.51 0.25
N ASP A 108 -5.23 1.36 -0.34
CA ASP A 108 -4.90 0.28 -1.25
C ASP A 108 -3.94 -0.70 -0.57
N ILE A 109 -3.93 -1.95 -1.03
CA ILE A 109 -2.95 -2.96 -0.62
C ILE A 109 -2.25 -3.49 -1.86
N ILE A 110 -0.93 -3.59 -1.82
CA ILE A 110 -0.16 -4.30 -2.83
C ILE A 110 0.48 -5.53 -2.19
N THR A 111 0.23 -6.71 -2.78
CA THR A 111 0.85 -7.95 -2.31
C THR A 111 1.84 -8.49 -3.32
N PHE A 112 2.89 -9.11 -2.78
CA PHE A 112 3.87 -9.87 -3.54
C PHE A 112 3.82 -11.34 -3.12
N PHE A 113 3.44 -12.22 -4.05
CA PHE A 113 3.37 -13.65 -3.81
C PHE A 113 3.72 -14.46 -5.08
N ASP A 114 4.57 -15.49 -4.95
CA ASP A 114 5.02 -16.34 -6.08
C ASP A 114 5.48 -15.55 -7.33
N GLY A 115 6.22 -14.46 -7.12
CA GLY A 115 6.68 -13.58 -8.20
C GLY A 115 5.57 -12.77 -8.86
N ARG A 116 4.40 -12.64 -8.24
CA ARG A 116 3.27 -11.84 -8.74
C ARG A 116 3.07 -10.63 -7.85
N LEU A 117 2.70 -9.52 -8.49
CA LEU A 117 2.20 -8.32 -7.83
C LEU A 117 0.69 -8.26 -8.06
N GLU A 118 -0.06 -8.19 -6.98
CA GLU A 118 -1.52 -7.97 -7.01
C GLU A 118 -1.85 -6.67 -6.29
N HIS A 119 -2.56 -5.77 -6.97
CA HIS A 119 -2.97 -4.47 -6.44
C HIS A 119 -4.47 -4.47 -6.13
N TYR A 120 -4.77 -4.32 -4.84
CA TYR A 120 -6.11 -4.27 -4.30
C TYR A 120 -6.49 -2.82 -4.03
N ILE A 121 -7.29 -2.30 -4.95
CA ILE A 121 -7.85 -0.95 -4.88
C ILE A 121 -8.99 -0.94 -3.87
N ASP A 122 -9.00 0.09 -3.02
CA ASP A 122 -10.05 0.30 -2.03
C ASP A 122 -10.20 -0.92 -1.10
N ALA A 123 -9.05 -1.36 -0.58
CA ALA A 123 -8.91 -2.62 0.14
C ALA A 123 -9.71 -2.68 1.43
N PHE A 124 -9.95 -1.53 2.07
CA PHE A 124 -10.86 -1.39 3.18
C PHE A 124 -11.34 0.06 3.31
N GLN A 125 -12.57 0.19 3.84
CA GLN A 125 -13.17 1.46 4.23
C GLN A 125 -12.90 1.74 5.70
N THR A 126 -12.89 3.03 6.05
CA THR A 126 -12.89 3.48 7.44
C THR A 126 -14.33 3.72 7.86
N GLU A 127 -14.74 3.15 8.99
CA GLU A 127 -16.05 3.41 9.61
C GLU A 127 -16.14 4.83 10.18
#